data_AF-A0A8J4FX50-F1
#
_entry.id   AF-A0A8J4FX50-F1
#
_cell.length_a   1.000
_cell.length_b   1.000
_cell.length_c   1.000
_cell.angle_alpha   90.00
_cell.angle_beta   90.00
_cell.angle_gamma   90.00
#
_symmetry.space_group_name_H-M   'P 1'
#
loop_
_entity.id
_entity.type
_entity.pdbx_description
1 polymer ?
#
loop_
_entity_poly.entity_id
_entity_poly.type
_entity_poly.pdbx_seq_one_letter_code
_entity_poly.pdbx_strand_id
1 'polypeptide(L)'
;MVRQLVPLPSRGVSLEVEIHNKEPKPSSGSELVLVALHPWAWLGGCMDDHVVAAVCRSALASRRFCSVVRYNMRGTGASSGIRALCTSVDAQDLVVLARELLLQQQKQQEQYPAQ
;
A
#
# COMPACT_ATOMS: atom_id res chain seq x y z
N MET A 1 -8.93 6.73 -7.11
CA MET A 1 -8.33 6.22 -5.87
C MET A 1 -9.26 5.15 -5.33
N VAL A 2 -8.76 3.99 -4.93
CA VAL A 2 -9.61 2.95 -4.32
C VAL A 2 -9.10 2.72 -2.90
N ARG A 3 -9.97 2.95 -1.91
CA ARG A 3 -9.74 2.52 -0.53
C ARG A 3 -10.34 1.14 -0.34
N GLN A 4 -9.57 0.24 0.24
CA GLN A 4 -10.00 -1.11 0.53
C GLN A 4 -9.30 -1.67 1.76
N LEU A 5 -9.89 -2.69 2.37
CA LEU A 5 -9.24 -3.49 3.41
C LEU A 5 -8.51 -4.65 2.74
N VAL A 6 -7.20 -4.73 2.97
CA VAL A 6 -6.37 -5.85 2.54
C VAL A 6 -6.18 -6.81 3.72
N PRO A 7 -6.76 -8.02 3.68
CA PRO A 7 -6.57 -9.00 4.74
C PRO A 7 -5.14 -9.54 4.70
N LEU A 8 -4.50 -9.68 5.86
CA LEU A 8 -3.21 -10.32 6.05
C LEU A 8 -3.38 -11.56 6.96
N PRO A 9 -3.83 -12.71 6.43
CA PRO A 9 -4.21 -13.86 7.25
C PRO A 9 -3.08 -14.37 8.15
N SER A 10 -1.84 -14.40 7.65
CA SER A 10 -0.65 -14.82 8.42
C SER A 10 -0.31 -13.87 9.58
N ARG A 11 -0.92 -12.69 9.61
CA ARG A 11 -0.76 -11.65 10.64
C ARG A 11 -1.99 -11.50 11.53
N GLY A 12 -3.11 -12.11 11.16
CA GLY A 12 -4.40 -12.00 11.87
C GLY A 12 -4.98 -10.58 11.87
N VAL A 13 -4.63 -9.74 10.88
CA VAL A 13 -5.10 -8.35 10.77
C VAL A 13 -5.56 -8.05 9.35
N SER A 14 -6.31 -6.96 9.18
CA SER A 14 -6.65 -6.38 7.89
C SER A 14 -6.25 -4.92 7.92
N LEU A 15 -5.54 -4.46 6.88
CA LEU A 15 -5.06 -3.09 6.81
C LEU A 15 -5.89 -2.29 5.82
N GLU A 16 -6.26 -1.07 6.19
CA GLU A 16 -6.84 -0.09 5.29
C GLU A 16 -5.75 0.45 4.36
N VAL A 17 -6.00 0.34 3.07
CA VAL A 17 -5.05 0.69 2.01
C VAL A 17 -5.76 1.56 1.00
N GLU A 18 -5.08 2.61 0.55
CA GLU A 18 -5.47 3.40 -0.62
C GLU A 18 -4.49 3.13 -1.76
N ILE A 19 -5.04 2.69 -2.90
CA ILE A 19 -4.26 2.31 -4.08
C ILE A 19 -4.58 3.26 -5.24
N HIS A 20 -3.51 3.71 -5.90
CA HIS A 20 -3.54 4.37 -7.19
C HIS A 20 -2.77 3.56 -8.22
N ASN A 21 -3.50 2.87 -9.09
CA ASN A 21 -2.92 2.23 -10.26
C ASN A 21 -2.92 3.22 -11.42
N LYS A 22 -1.86 3.19 -12.24
CA LYS A 22 -1.92 3.75 -13.58
C LYS A 22 -2.81 2.89 -14.46
N GLU A 23 -3.32 3.50 -15.53
CA GLU A 23 -3.90 2.72 -16.61
C GLU A 23 -2.85 1.77 -17.20
N PRO A 24 -3.26 0.53 -17.53
CA PRO A 24 -2.36 -0.45 -18.12
C PRO A 24 -1.84 0.10 -19.44
N LYS A 25 -0.53 0.35 -19.48
CA LYS A 25 0.20 0.59 -20.73
C LYS A 25 1.18 -0.56 -20.91
N PRO A 26 1.34 -1.08 -22.14
CA PRO A 26 2.38 -2.05 -22.42
C PRO A 26 3.74 -1.36 -22.23
N SER A 27 4.32 -1.49 -21.04
CA SER A 27 5.68 -1.05 -20.75
C SER A 27 6.60 -2.26 -20.73
N SER A 28 7.63 -2.22 -21.58
CA SER A 28 8.66 -3.26 -21.74
C SER A 28 9.71 -3.27 -20.61
N GLY A 29 9.46 -2.60 -19.48
CA GLY A 29 10.41 -2.44 -18.38
C GLY A 29 9.87 -2.95 -17.04
N SER A 30 10.75 -3.10 -16.06
CA SER A 30 10.38 -3.49 -14.69
C SER A 30 9.41 -2.49 -14.08
N GLU A 31 8.26 -2.98 -13.66
CA GLU A 31 7.23 -2.17 -13.01
C GLU A 31 7.65 -1.81 -11.57
N LEU A 32 7.50 -0.53 -11.22
CA LEU A 32 7.83 -0.02 -9.90
C LEU A 32 6.56 0.26 -9.11
N VAL A 33 6.49 -0.28 -7.88
CA VAL A 33 5.43 0.02 -6.91
C VAL A 33 6.02 0.85 -5.77
N LEU A 34 5.33 1.93 -5.39
CA LEU A 34 5.65 2.68 -4.19
C LEU A 34 4.67 2.33 -3.07
N VAL A 35 5.18 2.01 -1.89
CA VAL A 35 4.38 1.84 -0.67
C VAL A 35 4.83 2.88 0.36
N ALA A 36 3.96 3.82 0.68
CA ALA A 36 4.20 4.87 1.66
C ALA A 36 3.69 4.47 3.04
N LEU A 37 4.53 4.69 4.06
CA LEU A 37 4.23 4.45 5.47
C LEU A 37 4.04 5.80 6.17
N HIS A 38 3.16 5.83 7.18
CA HIS A 38 3.05 6.95 8.09
C HIS A 38 3.81 6.66 9.39
N PRO A 39 4.49 7.64 10.00
CA PRO A 39 5.09 7.46 11.31
C PRO A 39 4.04 7.54 12.42
N TRP A 40 4.46 7.23 13.65
CA TRP A 40 3.76 7.60 14.89
C TRP A 40 2.28 7.17 15.00
N ALA A 41 1.93 5.92 14.67
CA ALA A 41 0.57 5.40 14.84
C ALA A 41 0.01 5.64 16.25
N TRP A 42 0.84 5.53 17.29
CA TRP A 42 0.45 5.79 18.68
C TRP A 42 0.09 7.25 18.98
N LEU A 43 0.66 8.20 18.24
CA LEU A 43 0.46 9.65 18.44
C LEU A 43 -0.50 10.26 17.40
N GLY A 44 -1.29 9.42 16.74
CA GLY A 44 -2.32 9.88 15.78
C GLY A 44 -1.82 10.01 14.34
N GLY A 45 -0.61 9.56 14.02
CA GLY A 45 -0.17 9.47 12.63
C GLY A 45 -1.04 8.49 11.84
N CYS A 46 -1.36 8.84 10.59
CA CYS A 46 -2.19 8.05 9.68
C CYS A 46 -1.77 8.25 8.22
N MET A 47 -2.30 7.43 7.32
CA MET A 47 -2.00 7.52 5.88
C MET A 47 -2.43 8.83 5.22
N ASP A 48 -3.34 9.58 5.86
CA ASP A 48 -3.83 10.88 5.42
C ASP A 48 -3.00 12.06 5.93
N ASP A 49 -1.87 11.80 6.59
CA ASP A 49 -0.90 12.83 6.91
C ASP A 49 -0.42 13.58 5.65
N HIS A 50 -0.29 14.89 5.78
CA HIS A 50 0.06 15.79 4.68
C HIS A 50 1.40 15.47 4.01
N VAL A 51 2.40 14.96 4.76
CA VAL A 51 3.70 14.55 4.21
C VAL A 51 3.56 13.25 3.42
N VAL A 52 2.85 12.26 3.96
CA VAL A 52 2.57 10.99 3.27
C VAL A 52 1.83 11.24 1.96
N ALA A 53 0.79 12.09 2.01
CA ALA A 53 0.03 12.47 0.84
C ALA A 53 0.88 13.25 -0.18
N ALA A 54 1.78 14.13 0.26
CA ALA A 54 2.69 14.87 -0.62
C ALA A 54 3.67 13.93 -1.34
N VAL A 55 4.25 12.95 -0.64
CA VAL A 55 5.12 11.93 -1.24
C VAL A 55 4.36 11.13 -2.29
N CYS A 56 3.15 10.69 -1.99
CA CYS A 56 2.31 9.95 -2.94
C CYS A 56 1.97 10.78 -4.18
N ARG A 57 1.57 12.05 -4.01
CA ARG A 57 1.30 12.96 -5.13
C ARG A 57 2.52 13.18 -6.01
N SER A 58 3.69 13.37 -5.41
CA SER A 58 4.95 13.51 -6.15
C SER A 58 5.32 12.24 -6.91
N ALA A 59 5.12 11.06 -6.32
CA ALA A 59 5.32 9.78 -6.97
C ALA A 59 4.39 9.60 -8.18
N LEU A 60 3.12 9.95 -8.03
CA LEU A 60 2.14 9.94 -9.13
C LEU A 60 2.55 10.90 -10.26
N ALA A 61 2.93 12.13 -9.91
CA ALA A 61 3.37 13.15 -10.87
C ALA A 61 4.62 12.73 -11.65
N SER A 62 5.55 11.99 -11.02
CA SER A 62 6.77 11.50 -11.67
C SER A 62 6.50 10.54 -12.82
N ARG A 63 5.33 9.90 -12.84
CA ARG A 63 4.98 8.82 -13.77
C ARG A 63 6.03 7.69 -13.82
N ARG A 64 6.80 7.46 -12.76
CA ARG A 64 7.76 6.33 -12.69
C ARG A 64 7.16 5.05 -12.12
N PHE A 65 6.14 5.16 -11.27
CA PHE A 65 5.53 4.02 -10.58
C PHE A 65 4.26 3.55 -11.32
N CYS A 66 4.04 2.24 -11.43
CA CYS A 66 2.80 1.66 -11.96
C CYS A 66 1.68 1.73 -10.91
N SER A 67 2.05 1.62 -9.62
CA SER A 67 1.14 1.75 -8.50
C SER A 67 1.76 2.57 -7.38
N VAL A 68 0.95 3.44 -6.77
CA VAL A 68 1.29 4.22 -5.57
C VAL A 68 0.29 3.86 -4.49
N VAL A 69 0.81 3.36 -3.37
CA VAL A 69 0.03 2.80 -2.28
C VAL A 69 0.39 3.52 -0.99
N ARG A 70 -0.63 3.85 -0.19
CA ARG A 70 -0.46 4.27 1.21
C ARG A 70 -1.44 3.48 2.06
N TYR A 71 -1.09 3.20 3.31
CA TYR A 71 -1.92 2.36 4.18
C TYR A 71 -1.85 2.82 5.63
N ASN A 72 -2.88 2.51 6.40
CA ASN A 72 -2.88 2.67 7.84
C ASN A 72 -2.27 1.45 8.52
N MET A 73 -1.32 1.66 9.43
CA MET A 73 -0.82 0.60 10.31
C MET A 73 -1.96 0.02 11.17
N ARG A 74 -1.78 -1.20 11.69
CA ARG A 74 -2.78 -1.87 12.54
C ARG A 74 -3.29 -0.96 13.67
N GLY A 75 -4.59 -1.01 13.95
CA GLY A 75 -5.23 -0.16 14.96
C GLY A 75 -5.24 1.34 14.65
N THR A 76 -5.06 1.73 13.38
CA THR A 76 -5.18 3.12 12.89
C THR A 76 -6.22 3.16 11.76
N GLY A 77 -7.05 4.20 11.72
CA GLY A 77 -8.11 4.32 10.70
C GLY A 77 -9.05 3.11 10.73
N ALA A 78 -9.32 2.53 9.55
CA ALA A 78 -10.10 1.29 9.43
C ALA A 78 -9.27 0.00 9.53
N SER A 79 -7.94 0.08 9.74
CA SER A 79 -7.11 -1.10 9.95
C SER A 79 -7.45 -1.78 11.28
N SER A 80 -7.62 -3.10 11.25
CA SER A 80 -7.93 -3.89 12.44
C SER A 80 -6.70 -4.11 13.34
N GLY A 81 -6.92 -4.75 14.49
CA GLY A 81 -5.89 -5.05 15.47
C GLY A 81 -5.54 -3.85 16.37
N ILE A 82 -4.43 -3.98 17.11
CA ILE A 82 -3.95 -2.98 18.05
C ILE A 82 -2.60 -2.46 17.55
N ARG A 83 -2.38 -1.15 17.68
CA ARG A 83 -1.11 -0.49 17.34
C ARG A 83 0.07 -1.24 17.95
N ALA A 84 1.09 -1.52 17.14
CA ALA A 84 2.25 -2.26 17.61
C ALA A 84 3.11 -1.40 18.54
N LEU A 85 3.57 -1.96 19.66
CA LEU A 85 4.55 -1.29 20.52
C LEU A 85 5.97 -1.35 19.91
N CYS A 86 6.26 -2.42 19.16
CA CYS A 86 7.56 -2.67 18.54
C CYS A 86 7.46 -2.52 17.02
N THR A 87 8.43 -1.80 16.43
CA THR A 87 8.51 -1.55 14.98
C THR A 87 8.68 -2.82 14.15
N SER A 88 9.17 -3.92 14.74
CA SER A 88 9.30 -5.22 14.07
C SER A 88 7.96 -5.80 13.61
N VAL A 89 6.87 -5.51 14.33
CA VAL A 89 5.53 -5.96 13.96
C VAL A 89 5.05 -5.21 12.72
N ASP A 90 5.24 -3.89 12.69
CA ASP A 90 4.88 -3.05 11.54
C ASP A 90 5.71 -3.39 10.30
N ALA A 91 7.00 -3.72 10.48
CA ALA A 91 7.88 -4.17 9.40
C ALA A 91 7.41 -5.52 8.81
N GLN A 92 7.01 -6.46 9.66
CA GLN A 92 6.46 -7.75 9.21
C GLN A 92 5.13 -7.56 8.46
N ASP A 93 4.27 -6.68 8.95
CA ASP A 93 3.02 -6.34 8.27
C ASP A 93 3.27 -5.72 6.90
N LEU A 94 4.25 -4.82 6.79
CA LEU A 94 4.67 -4.22 5.53
C LEU A 94 5.12 -5.30 4.53
N VAL A 95 5.94 -6.26 4.95
CA VAL A 95 6.43 -7.33 4.07
C VAL A 95 5.26 -8.18 3.54
N VAL A 96 4.32 -8.56 4.41
CA VAL A 96 3.16 -9.35 3.98
C VAL A 96 2.24 -8.52 3.08
N LEU A 97 1.97 -7.26 3.44
CA LEU A 97 1.17 -6.35 2.62
C LEU A 97 1.79 -6.17 1.22
N ALA A 98 3.09 -5.90 1.13
CA ALA A 98 3.79 -5.74 -0.14
C ALA A 98 3.66 -6.99 -1.02
N ARG A 99 3.78 -8.18 -0.41
CA ARG A 99 3.56 -9.45 -1.12
C ARG A 99 2.15 -9.57 -1.67
N GLU A 100 1.13 -9.29 -0.86
CA GLU A 100 -0.27 -9.36 -1.30
C GLU A 100 -0.56 -8.37 -2.44
N LEU A 101 -0.03 -7.15 -2.36
CA LEU A 101 -0.18 -6.15 -3.42
C LEU A 101 0.46 -6.62 -4.73
N LEU A 102 1.65 -7.20 -4.70
CA LEU A 102 2.31 -7.75 -5.89
C LEU A 102 1.50 -8.91 -6.51
N LEU A 103 0.95 -9.81 -5.67
CA LEU A 103 0.09 -10.90 -6.15
C LEU A 103 -1.21 -10.38 -6.78
N GLN A 104 -1.80 -9.32 -6.23
CA GLN A 104 -2.99 -8.67 -6.82
C GLN A 104 -2.67 -8.07 -8.19
N GLN A 105 -1.51 -7.44 -8.36
CA GLN A 105 -1.07 -6.88 -9.65
C GLN A 105 -0.83 -7.98 -10.69
N GLN A 106 -0.17 -9.08 -10.31
CA GLN A 106 0.03 -10.23 -11.22
C GLN A 106 -1.30 -10.80 -11.71
N LYS A 107 -2.27 -11.01 -10.81
CA LYS A 107 -3.62 -11.49 -11.19
C LYS A 107 -4.34 -10.52 -12.12
N GLN A 108 -4.20 -9.21 -11.91
CA GLN A 108 -4.79 -8.20 -12.81
C GLN A 108 -4.16 -8.23 -14.20
N GLN A 109 -2.84 -8.45 -14.30
CA GLN A 109 -2.14 -8.61 -15.58
C GLN A 109 -2.53 -9.89 -16.32
N GLU A 110 -2.68 -11.01 -15.61
CA GLU A 110 -3.13 -12.28 -16.20
C GLU A 110 -4.57 -12.18 -16.74
N GLN A 111 -5.43 -11.44 -16.03
CA GLN A 111 -6.83 -11.27 -16.43
C GLN A 111 -7.00 -10.34 -17.65
N TYR A 112 -6.05 -9.43 -17.90
CA TYR A 112 -6.05 -8.51 -19.04
C TYR A 112 -4.68 -8.49 -19.71
N PRO A 113 -4.34 -9.53 -20.50
CA PRO A 113 -3.05 -9.59 -21.17
C PRO A 113 -2.89 -8.40 -22.12
N ALA A 114 -1.73 -7.75 -22.07
CA ALA A 114 -1.39 -6.69 -23.01
C ALA A 114 -1.48 -7.24 -24.44
N GLN A 115 -2.32 -6.62 -25.27
CA GLN A 115 -2.48 -6.93 -26.70
C GLN A 115 -1.31 -6.40 -27.52
#